data_AF-A0A413DT27-F1
#
_entry.id   AF-A0A413DT27-F1
#
_cell.length_a   1.000
_cell.length_b   1.000
_cell.length_c   1.000
_cell.angle_alpha   90.00
_cell.angle_beta   90.00
_cell.angle_gamma   90.00
#
_symmetry.space_group_name_H-M   'P 1'
#
loop_
_entity.id
_entity.type
_entity.pdbx_description
1 polymer ?
#
loop_
_entity_poly.entity_id
_entity_poly.type
_entity_poly.pdbx_seq_one_letter_code
_entity_poly.pdbx_strand_id
1 'polypeptide(L)' 'LPLVGNVFSVYDLSDDNFALSSDYDLLYTELTGATVLYLDEYGV' A
#
# COMPACT_ATOMS: atom_id res chain seq x y z
N LEU A 1 8.49 -6.23 5.90
CA LEU A 1 8.17 -6.06 4.48
C LEU A 1 8.75 -4.73 3.97
N PRO A 2 10.06 -4.66 3.67
CA PRO A 2 10.69 -3.41 3.22
C PRO A 2 10.03 -2.81 1.97
N LEU A 3 9.51 -3.62 1.05
CA LEU A 3 8.73 -3.16 -0.13
C LEU A 3 7.38 -2.54 0.24
N VAL A 4 6.65 -3.15 1.18
CA VAL A 4 5.31 -2.68 1.60
C VAL A 4 5.40 -1.40 2.44
N GLY A 5 6.47 -1.25 3.23
CA GLY A 5 6.69 -0.04 4.03
C GLY A 5 6.86 1.24 3.19
N ASN A 6 7.34 1.10 1.95
CA ASN A 6 7.54 2.24 1.05
C ASN A 6 6.26 2.69 0.34
N VAL A 7 5.20 1.87 0.35
CA VAL A 7 3.90 2.23 -0.25
C VAL A 7 3.20 3.30 0.60
N PHE A 8 3.26 3.16 1.93
CA PHE A 8 2.58 4.07 2.84
C PHE A 8 3.16 5.49 2.87
N SER A 9 4.45 5.68 2.55
CA SER A 9 5.13 6.98 2.63
C SER A 9 4.70 7.97 1.53
N VAL A 10 3.96 7.51 0.53
CA VAL A 10 3.48 8.32 -0.60
C VAL A 10 2.17 9.05 -0.25
N TYR A 11 1.41 8.54 0.72
CA TYR A 11 0.08 9.01 1.05
C TYR A 11 0.08 9.88 2.31
N ASP A 12 -0.76 10.92 2.34
CA ASP A 12 -1.04 11.67 3.55
C ASP A 12 -2.05 10.93 4.42
N LEU A 13 -1.55 9.96 5.18
CA LEU A 13 -2.37 9.18 6.11
C LEU A 13 -2.81 9.97 7.36
N SER A 14 -2.38 11.23 7.49
CA SER A 14 -2.82 12.12 8.55
C SER A 14 -4.10 12.88 8.19
N ASP A 15 -4.55 12.83 6.94
CA ASP A 15 -5.85 13.35 6.52
C ASP A 15 -6.99 12.49 7.08
N ASP A 16 -7.83 13.09 7.91
CA ASP A 16 -8.99 12.44 8.52
C ASP A 16 -10.01 11.92 7.48
N ASN A 17 -10.00 12.47 6.26
CA ASN A 17 -10.86 12.03 5.16
C ASN A 17 -10.19 11.06 4.20
N PHE A 18 -8.96 10.61 4.48
CA PHE A 18 -8.20 9.73 3.60
C PHE A 18 -9.03 8.51 3.16
N ALA A 19 -9.74 7.86 4.09
CA ALA A 19 -10.56 6.69 3.81
C ALA A 19 -11.78 6.95 2.89
N LEU A 20 -12.13 8.21 2.64
CA LEU A 20 -13.19 8.64 1.73
C LEU A 20 -12.65 9.13 0.39
N SER A 21 -11.34 9.29 0.26
CA SER A 21 -10.70 9.78 -0.95
C SER A 21 -10.37 8.64 -1.92
N SER A 22 -10.11 8.98 -3.18
CA SER A 22 -9.61 8.03 -4.18
C SER A 22 -8.24 7.44 -3.83
N ASP A 23 -7.49 8.11 -2.95
CA ASP A 23 -6.15 7.68 -2.57
C ASP A 23 -6.19 6.42 -1.70
N TYR A 24 -7.29 6.18 -0.98
CA TYR A 24 -7.52 4.92 -0.28
C TYR A 24 -7.61 3.73 -1.25
N ASP A 25 -8.34 3.89 -2.36
CA ASP A 25 -8.46 2.84 -3.38
C ASP A 25 -7.13 2.56 -4.09
N LEU A 26 -6.33 3.61 -4.30
CA LEU A 26 -4.97 3.49 -4.84
C LEU A 26 -4.05 2.76 -3.87
N LEU A 27 -4.02 3.17 -2.60
CA LEU A 27 -3.25 2.51 -1.56
C LEU A 27 -3.59 1.02 -1.45
N TYR A 28 -4.89 0.68 -1.48
CA TYR A 28 -5.34 -0.70 -1.43
C TYR A 28 -4.79 -1.53 -2.61
N THR A 29 -4.83 -0.96 -3.81
CA THR A 29 -4.33 -1.60 -5.03
C THR A 29 -2.81 -1.80 -4.97
N GLU A 30 -2.07 -0.78 -4.55
CA GLU A 30 -0.61 -0.82 -4.45
C GLU A 30 -0.14 -1.81 -3.37
N LEU A 31 -0.80 -1.83 -2.20
CA LEU A 31 -0.50 -2.79 -1.14
C LEU A 31 -0.75 -4.23 -1.61
N THR A 32 -1.83 -4.46 -2.36
CA THR A 32 -2.11 -5.77 -2.94
C THR A 32 -1.00 -6.18 -3.91
N GLY A 33 -0.60 -5.29 -4.82
CA GLY A 33 0.49 -5.54 -5.76
C GLY A 33 1.83 -5.81 -5.06
N ALA A 34 2.21 -4.96 -4.09
CA ALA A 34 3.43 -5.12 -3.32
C ALA A 34 3.44 -6.43 -2.51
N THR A 35 2.29 -6.85 -1.99
CA THR A 35 2.15 -8.14 -1.29
C THR A 35 2.32 -9.31 -2.26
N VAL A 36 1.70 -9.28 -3.44
CA VAL A 36 1.87 -10.32 -4.48
C VAL A 36 3.34 -10.45 -4.88
N LEU A 37 4.02 -9.34 -5.13
CA LEU A 37 5.44 -9.35 -5.48
C LEU A 37 6.31 -9.90 -4.35
N TYR A 38 6.02 -9.55 -3.10
CA TYR A 38 6.73 -10.11 -1.96
C TYR A 38 6.54 -11.63 -1.84
N LEU A 39 5.33 -12.12 -2.05
CA LEU A 39 5.05 -13.55 -2.03
C LEU A 39 5.77 -14.29 -3.17
N ASP A 40 5.82 -13.69 -4.37
CA ASP A 40 6.54 -14.24 -5.52
C ASP A 40 8.06 -14.32 -5.27
N GLU A 41 8.63 -13.28 -4.65
CA GLU A 41 10.08 -13.20 -4.38
C GLU A 41 10.52 -14.14 -3.25
N TYR A 42 9.72 -14.25 -2.18
CA TYR A 42 10.15 -14.92 -0.94
C TYR A 42 9.49 -16.26 -0.66
N GLY A 43 8.43 -16.64 -1.39
CA GLY A 43 7.76 -17.95 -1.29
C GLY A 43 7.30 -18.28 0.14
N VAL A 44 6.03 -18.02 0.45
CA VAL A 44 5.43 -18.48 1.71
C VAL A 44 5.01 -19.94 1.63
#